data_AF-A0AAW9S6Q3-F1
#
_entry.id   AF-A0AAW9S6Q3-F1
#
_cell.length_a   1.000
_cell.length_b   1.000
_cell.length_c   1.000
_cell.angle_alpha   90.00
_cell.angle_beta   90.00
_cell.angle_gamma   90.00
#
_symmetry.space_group_name_H-M   'P 1'
#
loop_
_entity.id
_entity.type
_entity.pdbx_description
1 polymer ?
#
loop_
_entity_poly.entity_id
_entity_poly.type
_entity_poly.pdbx_seq_one_letter_code
_entity_poly.pdbx_strand_id
1 'polypeptide(L)'
;MKKLTLYFFALLFAGFFASCSDDDDDVLPQDKVKITAQGFDAKETITLKEGEVIKREFRIVSEEKLSALLITSNGGVSEDLAKDGDAKGKKDFTFDLAAVGKFASIKEGEYVYTIKATDKDENTQTLTVNVVVSNDPETTLLDAAKAFEFKREGGNDGTGLEEFGLAWTSNTTTHAVIKKGADKFVKFDDAEKWESITTKEALKAAVDAATGITEFKEIKSTENGTYNFVVATQKGDTYYILHITKGEVTSSGAGTTITITGQYKM
;
A
#
# COMPACT_ATOMS: atom_id res chain seq x y z
N MET A 1 -26.51 -22.87 62.23
CA MET A 1 -26.81 -22.00 61.07
C MET A 1 -27.39 -20.70 61.62
N LYS A 2 -26.56 -19.64 61.70
CA LYS A 2 -26.67 -18.38 60.92
C LYS A 2 -28.07 -17.72 61.07
N LYS A 3 -28.21 -16.79 62.02
CA LYS A 3 -28.06 -15.32 61.89
C LYS A 3 -29.27 -14.66 61.23
N LEU A 4 -30.11 -14.01 62.04
CA LEU A 4 -30.99 -12.93 61.59
C LEU A 4 -31.30 -12.01 62.77
N THR A 5 -30.64 -10.85 62.84
CA THR A 5 -31.21 -9.71 63.56
C THR A 5 -30.68 -8.42 62.93
N LEU A 6 -31.55 -7.89 62.08
CA LEU A 6 -31.57 -6.54 61.56
C LEU A 6 -32.00 -5.61 62.71
N TYR A 7 -31.22 -4.59 63.03
CA TYR A 7 -31.78 -3.40 63.69
C TYR A 7 -31.07 -2.13 63.19
N PHE A 8 -31.90 -1.32 62.55
CA PHE A 8 -31.70 0.05 62.14
C PHE A 8 -32.34 0.92 63.24
N PHE A 9 -31.67 1.98 63.71
CA PHE A 9 -32.20 3.25 64.30
C PHE A 9 -31.01 3.95 65.01
N ALA A 10 -30.32 4.92 64.40
CA ALA A 10 -30.67 6.34 64.29
C ALA A 10 -30.81 7.07 65.65
N LEU A 11 -29.83 7.91 66.03
CA LEU A 11 -30.02 9.37 66.16
C LEU A 11 -28.75 10.12 66.65
N LEU A 12 -28.40 11.18 65.90
CA LEU A 12 -28.02 12.54 66.31
C LEU A 12 -27.01 12.78 67.45
N PHE A 13 -25.92 13.51 67.15
CA PHE A 13 -25.63 14.81 67.78
C PHE A 13 -24.72 15.67 66.89
N ALA A 14 -25.12 16.93 66.72
CA ALA A 14 -24.43 17.96 65.97
C ALA A 14 -23.20 18.50 66.73
N GLY A 15 -22.14 18.84 65.98
CA GLY A 15 -20.99 19.59 66.48
C GLY A 15 -20.31 20.30 65.31
N PHE A 16 -20.54 21.61 65.22
CA PHE A 16 -19.82 22.53 64.34
C PHE A 16 -18.32 22.51 64.68
N PHE A 17 -17.48 22.24 63.68
CA PHE A 17 -16.20 22.93 63.51
C PHE A 17 -15.99 23.17 62.01
N ALA A 18 -16.02 24.45 61.63
CA ALA A 18 -15.44 24.92 60.40
C ALA A 18 -13.93 24.63 60.44
N SER A 19 -13.45 23.84 59.49
CA SER A 19 -12.03 23.76 59.15
C SER A 19 -11.96 23.76 57.64
N CYS A 20 -11.31 24.77 57.09
CA CYS A 20 -10.84 24.79 55.71
C CYS A 20 -10.19 23.44 55.40
N SER A 21 -10.63 22.81 54.33
CA SER A 21 -9.72 22.07 53.46
C SER A 21 -9.74 22.85 52.16
N ASP A 22 -8.59 23.40 51.85
CA ASP A 22 -8.28 24.19 50.67
C ASP A 22 -8.95 23.60 49.43
N ASP A 23 -9.45 24.50 48.59
CA ASP A 23 -9.62 24.25 47.16
C ASP A 23 -8.23 23.85 46.64
N ASP A 24 -7.95 22.55 46.65
CA ASP A 24 -7.01 21.94 45.72
C ASP A 24 -7.64 22.12 44.34
N ASP A 25 -7.42 23.32 43.78
CA ASP A 25 -7.31 23.49 42.35
C ASP A 25 -6.33 22.40 41.90
N ASP A 26 -6.87 21.32 41.34
CA ASP A 26 -6.14 20.31 40.57
C ASP A 26 -5.42 21.07 39.43
N VAL A 27 -4.25 21.61 39.75
CA VAL A 27 -3.30 22.11 38.76
C VAL A 27 -2.86 20.86 38.02
N LEU A 28 -3.56 20.57 36.92
CA LEU A 28 -3.11 19.61 35.91
C LEU A 28 -1.61 19.83 35.72
N PRO A 29 -0.77 18.78 35.81
CA PRO A 29 0.67 18.95 35.67
C PRO A 29 0.93 19.68 34.36
N GLN A 30 1.50 20.89 34.44
CA GLN A 30 2.05 21.52 33.25
C GLN A 30 3.11 20.58 32.70
N ASP A 31 3.08 20.27 31.40
CA ASP A 31 4.05 19.39 30.75
C ASP A 31 5.45 20.04 30.82
N LYS A 32 6.16 19.81 31.93
CA LYS A 32 7.52 20.34 32.20
C LYS A 32 8.56 19.80 31.24
N VAL A 33 8.23 18.72 30.53
CA VAL A 33 9.00 18.17 29.41
C VAL A 33 8.05 18.06 28.23
N LYS A 34 8.48 18.55 27.08
CA LYS A 34 7.70 18.54 25.83
C LYS A 34 8.53 17.98 24.70
N ILE A 35 7.96 17.02 23.97
CA ILE A 35 8.52 16.48 22.73
C ILE A 35 7.63 16.96 21.59
N THR A 36 8.21 17.57 20.56
CA THR A 36 7.47 18.06 19.38
C THR A 36 8.10 17.55 18.10
N ALA A 37 7.28 16.95 17.24
CA ALA A 37 7.61 16.63 15.86
C ALA A 37 7.73 17.92 15.05
N GLN A 38 8.84 18.09 14.31
CA GLN A 38 9.08 19.27 13.51
C GLN A 38 8.66 19.01 12.06
N GLY A 39 7.60 19.70 11.60
CA GLY A 39 7.15 19.64 10.20
C GLY A 39 6.33 18.40 9.82
N PHE A 40 5.84 17.62 10.78
CA PHE A 40 4.91 16.51 10.57
C PHE A 40 4.03 16.25 11.80
N ASP A 41 2.91 15.55 11.63
CA ASP A 41 2.11 15.04 12.75
C ASP A 41 2.62 13.65 13.16
N ALA A 42 3.07 13.51 14.41
CA ALA A 42 3.55 12.24 14.94
C ALA A 42 2.47 11.15 15.03
N LYS A 43 1.19 11.51 14.93
CA LYS A 43 0.08 10.55 14.87
C LYS A 43 -0.08 9.90 13.50
N GLU A 44 0.43 10.53 12.44
CA GLU A 44 0.38 9.97 11.09
C GLU A 44 1.39 8.82 10.95
N THR A 45 0.99 7.79 10.21
CA THR A 45 1.90 6.71 9.82
C THR A 45 2.84 7.21 8.74
N ILE A 46 4.14 7.05 8.97
CA ILE A 46 5.17 7.36 7.99
C ILE A 46 5.37 6.13 7.10
N THR A 47 5.13 6.26 5.81
CA THR A 47 5.41 5.20 4.83
C THR A 47 6.75 5.44 4.14
N LEU A 48 7.59 4.41 4.07
CA LEU A 48 8.92 4.43 3.45
C LEU A 48 9.08 3.23 2.50
N LYS A 49 9.97 3.37 1.52
CA LYS A 49 10.49 2.23 0.74
C LYS A 49 11.64 1.56 1.48
N GLU A 50 11.87 0.26 1.26
CA GLU A 50 13.03 -0.41 1.85
C GLU A 50 14.34 0.28 1.44
N GLY A 51 15.21 0.51 2.42
CA GLY A 51 16.47 1.23 2.24
C GLY A 51 16.37 2.76 2.34
N GLU A 52 15.16 3.32 2.42
CA GLU A 52 14.99 4.74 2.78
C GLU A 52 15.29 4.99 4.27
N VAL A 53 15.77 6.20 4.56
CA VAL A 53 16.11 6.62 5.93
C VAL A 53 14.98 7.47 6.51
N ILE A 54 14.69 7.30 7.80
CA ILE A 54 13.63 8.07 8.48
C ILE A 54 14.11 9.50 8.78
N LYS A 55 14.00 10.41 7.81
CA LYS A 55 14.33 11.84 8.02
C LYS A 55 13.20 12.53 8.78
N ARG A 56 13.26 12.50 10.11
CA ARG A 56 12.24 13.09 10.99
C ARG A 56 12.91 13.76 12.18
N GLU A 57 12.66 15.06 12.29
CA GLU A 57 13.25 15.88 13.33
C GLU A 57 12.30 16.01 14.53
N PHE A 58 12.88 15.85 15.72
CA PHE A 58 12.19 16.00 17.00
C PHE A 58 12.90 17.03 17.84
N ARG A 59 12.12 17.91 18.47
CA ARG A 59 12.61 18.88 19.46
C ARG A 59 12.07 18.55 20.83
N ILE A 60 12.98 18.49 21.80
CA ILE A 60 12.69 18.31 23.22
C ILE A 60 12.99 19.62 23.93
N VAL A 61 12.03 20.11 24.71
CA VAL A 61 12.18 21.26 25.60
C VAL A 61 11.78 20.82 27.00
N SER A 62 12.60 21.13 27.99
CA SER A 62 12.34 20.82 29.40
C SER A 62 12.70 21.99 30.31
N GLU A 63 11.99 22.10 31.44
CA GLU A 63 12.31 23.10 32.46
C GLU A 63 13.65 22.80 33.12
N GLU A 64 13.96 21.53 33.38
CA GLU A 64 15.24 21.07 33.92
C GLU A 64 16.08 20.28 32.93
N LYS A 65 17.37 20.12 33.23
CA LYS A 65 18.29 19.40 32.33
C LYS A 65 17.84 17.97 32.12
N LEU A 66 17.93 17.46 30.89
CA LEU A 66 17.62 16.06 30.58
C LEU A 66 18.55 15.11 31.35
N SER A 67 17.94 14.11 31.98
CA SER A 67 18.59 12.96 32.62
C SER A 67 18.57 11.71 31.75
N ALA A 68 17.54 11.55 30.90
CA ALA A 68 17.41 10.47 29.91
C ALA A 68 16.70 10.96 28.63
N LEU A 69 17.13 10.46 27.46
CA LEU A 69 16.42 10.59 26.19
C LEU A 69 16.48 9.26 25.45
N LEU A 70 15.50 8.41 25.74
CA LEU A 70 15.45 7.03 25.28
C LEU A 70 14.61 6.90 24.01
N ILE A 71 15.19 6.29 22.99
CA ILE A 71 14.52 5.90 21.75
C ILE A 71 14.50 4.38 21.72
N THR A 72 13.33 3.80 21.52
CA THR A 72 13.13 2.34 21.42
C THR A 72 12.31 2.00 20.21
N SER A 73 12.57 0.84 19.60
CA SER A 73 11.69 0.23 18.60
C SER A 73 11.12 -1.09 19.09
N ASN A 74 9.93 -1.44 18.61
CA ASN A 74 9.35 -2.78 18.75
C ASN A 74 10.27 -3.91 18.24
N GLY A 75 11.23 -3.59 17.35
CA GLY A 75 12.27 -4.52 16.88
C GLY A 75 13.42 -4.77 17.86
N GLY A 76 13.34 -4.28 19.10
CA GLY A 76 14.33 -4.53 20.15
C GLY A 76 15.58 -3.63 20.10
N VAL A 77 15.58 -2.61 19.24
CA VAL A 77 16.66 -1.62 19.17
C VAL A 77 16.39 -0.51 20.18
N SER A 78 17.43 -0.10 20.92
CA SER A 78 17.33 1.00 21.89
C SER A 78 18.60 1.86 21.92
N GLU A 79 18.42 3.16 22.09
CA GLU A 79 19.47 4.17 22.24
C GLU A 79 19.07 5.24 23.26
N ASP A 80 20.00 5.67 24.13
CA ASP A 80 19.80 6.78 25.07
C ASP A 80 20.77 7.93 24.77
N LEU A 81 20.23 9.02 24.22
CA LEU A 81 21.02 10.18 23.78
C LEU A 81 21.45 11.10 24.93
N ALA A 82 20.92 10.93 26.15
CA ALA A 82 21.27 11.77 27.30
C ALA A 82 22.28 11.11 28.26
N LYS A 83 22.43 9.79 28.20
CA LYS A 83 23.41 9.05 29.03
C LYS A 83 24.84 9.28 28.56
N ASP A 84 25.07 9.08 27.27
CA ASP A 84 26.40 9.12 26.62
C ASP A 84 26.43 9.94 25.30
N GLY A 85 25.35 10.67 24.99
CA GLY A 85 25.18 11.39 23.74
C GLY A 85 25.02 12.91 23.87
N ASP A 86 24.67 13.54 22.74
CA ASP A 86 24.61 14.99 22.58
C ASP A 86 23.53 15.69 23.40
N ALA A 87 22.54 14.96 23.92
CA ALA A 87 21.44 15.55 24.70
C ALA A 87 21.81 15.79 26.17
N LYS A 88 22.93 15.23 26.64
CA LYS A 88 23.32 15.22 28.05
C LYS A 88 23.39 16.61 28.66
N GLY A 89 22.58 16.85 29.70
CA GLY A 89 22.62 18.10 30.45
C GLY A 89 22.03 19.31 29.72
N LYS A 90 21.32 19.12 28.60
CA LYS A 90 20.62 20.17 27.86
C LYS A 90 19.18 20.31 28.36
N LYS A 91 18.62 21.51 28.22
CA LYS A 91 17.19 21.83 28.45
C LYS A 91 16.40 21.97 27.14
N ASP A 92 17.11 22.16 26.03
CA ASP A 92 16.56 22.23 24.68
C ASP A 92 17.48 21.43 23.76
N PHE A 93 16.93 20.46 23.06
CA PHE A 93 17.68 19.56 22.20
C PHE A 93 16.83 19.16 20.99
N THR A 94 17.45 19.18 19.82
CA THR A 94 16.84 18.76 18.56
C THR A 94 17.68 17.67 17.94
N PHE A 95 17.04 16.64 17.41
CA PHE A 95 17.72 15.56 16.69
C PHE A 95 16.88 15.05 15.51
N ASP A 96 17.55 14.56 14.47
CA ASP A 96 16.93 13.78 13.39
C ASP A 96 17.05 12.29 13.74
N LEU A 97 15.95 11.55 13.63
CA LEU A 97 15.94 10.11 13.87
C LEU A 97 16.87 9.36 12.90
N ALA A 98 17.05 9.84 11.66
CA ALA A 98 18.01 9.27 10.72
C ALA A 98 19.47 9.41 11.18
N ALA A 99 19.78 10.43 11.99
CA ALA A 99 21.14 10.64 12.52
C ALA A 99 21.46 9.69 13.69
N VAL A 100 20.44 9.08 14.30
CA VAL A 100 20.62 8.04 15.31
C VAL A 100 20.92 6.73 14.57
N GLY A 101 22.20 6.46 14.31
CA GLY A 101 22.65 5.43 13.37
C GLY A 101 22.06 4.03 13.54
N LYS A 102 21.57 3.68 14.74
CA LYS A 102 20.83 2.43 15.00
C LYS A 102 19.47 2.33 14.30
N PHE A 103 18.92 3.45 13.81
CA PHE A 103 17.61 3.55 13.17
C PHE A 103 17.69 4.03 11.70
N ALA A 104 18.90 4.15 11.15
CA ALA A 104 19.12 4.71 9.81
C ALA A 104 18.75 3.74 8.66
N SER A 105 18.65 2.43 8.91
CA SER A 105 18.29 1.46 7.88
C SER A 105 17.38 0.39 8.45
N ILE A 106 16.15 0.38 7.95
CA ILE A 106 15.11 -0.58 8.32
C ILE A 106 14.66 -1.36 7.10
N LYS A 107 14.38 -2.64 7.32
CA LYS A 107 13.87 -3.55 6.29
C LYS A 107 12.37 -3.36 6.15
N GLU A 108 11.77 -4.04 5.17
CA GLU A 108 10.31 -4.15 5.06
C GLU A 108 9.67 -4.61 6.39
N GLY A 109 8.60 -3.93 6.80
CA GLY A 109 7.87 -4.23 8.03
C GLY A 109 7.23 -3.01 8.71
N GLU A 110 6.55 -3.27 9.82
CA GLU A 110 5.92 -2.25 10.66
C GLU A 110 6.74 -2.00 11.93
N TYR A 111 7.05 -0.72 12.17
CA TYR A 111 7.86 -0.28 13.28
C TYR A 111 7.12 0.75 14.12
N VAL A 112 7.22 0.60 15.43
CA VAL A 112 6.74 1.59 16.39
C VAL A 112 7.95 2.11 17.14
N TYR A 113 8.26 3.39 16.96
CA TYR A 113 9.29 4.09 17.69
C TYR A 113 8.69 4.81 18.89
N THR A 114 9.22 4.55 20.07
CA THR A 114 8.86 5.28 21.29
C THR A 114 10.03 6.15 21.70
N ILE A 115 9.80 7.46 21.75
CA ILE A 115 10.74 8.49 22.21
C ILE A 115 10.28 8.93 23.59
N LYS A 116 11.11 8.70 24.60
CA LYS A 116 10.83 9.10 26.00
C LYS A 116 11.92 10.03 26.49
N ALA A 117 11.53 11.22 26.93
CA ALA A 117 12.41 12.19 27.57
C ALA A 117 12.15 12.21 29.08
N THR A 118 13.20 12.38 29.88
CA THR A 118 13.12 12.53 31.33
C THR A 118 14.09 13.63 31.77
N ASP A 119 13.62 14.58 32.57
CA ASP A 119 14.48 15.61 33.16
C ASP A 119 15.07 15.18 34.51
N LYS A 120 15.85 16.05 35.16
CA LYS A 120 16.47 15.77 36.47
C LYS A 120 15.50 15.78 37.64
N ASP A 121 14.33 16.37 37.46
CA ASP A 121 13.26 16.38 38.46
C ASP A 121 12.30 15.19 38.23
N GLU A 122 12.70 14.23 37.39
CA GLU A 122 11.98 13.00 37.05
C GLU A 122 10.67 13.23 36.27
N ASN A 123 10.45 14.42 35.71
CA ASN A 123 9.32 14.66 34.82
C ASN A 123 9.56 13.95 33.49
N THR A 124 8.52 13.34 32.93
CA THR A 124 8.64 12.55 31.71
C THR A 124 7.60 12.89 30.66
N GLN A 125 8.01 12.85 29.39
CA GLN A 125 7.12 12.88 28.23
C GLN A 125 7.42 11.68 27.33
N THR A 126 6.38 11.11 26.73
CA THR A 126 6.52 10.03 25.73
C THR A 126 5.82 10.43 24.44
N LEU A 127 6.46 10.13 23.31
CA LEU A 127 5.92 10.26 21.97
C LEU A 127 6.11 8.96 21.22
N THR A 128 5.07 8.51 20.51
CA THR A 128 5.12 7.32 19.66
C THR A 128 5.03 7.73 18.19
N VAL A 129 5.78 7.05 17.34
CA VAL A 129 5.81 7.28 15.89
C VAL A 129 5.69 5.94 15.18
N ASN A 130 4.69 5.84 14.30
CA ASN A 130 4.45 4.64 13.51
C ASN A 130 5.14 4.78 12.15
N VAL A 131 5.91 3.77 11.77
CA VAL A 131 6.62 3.71 10.49
C VAL A 131 6.32 2.39 9.80
N VAL A 132 5.89 2.45 8.55
CA VAL A 132 5.67 1.29 7.69
C VAL A 132 6.68 1.36 6.57
N VAL A 133 7.51 0.32 6.45
CA VAL A 133 8.44 0.14 5.34
C VAL A 133 7.83 -0.89 4.40
N SER A 134 7.53 -0.48 3.19
CA SER A 134 6.94 -1.34 2.17
C SER A 134 7.83 -1.39 0.94
N ASN A 135 7.98 -2.58 0.37
CA ASN A 135 8.59 -2.77 -0.95
C ASN A 135 7.60 -2.59 -2.09
N ASP A 136 6.34 -2.27 -1.79
CA ASP A 136 5.33 -2.11 -2.82
C ASP A 136 5.63 -0.83 -3.63
N PRO A 137 5.97 -0.93 -4.93
CA PRO A 137 6.09 0.26 -5.76
C PRO A 137 4.74 0.96 -5.75
N GLU A 138 4.73 2.29 -5.73
CA GLU A 138 3.50 3.05 -6.02
C GLU A 138 2.86 2.44 -7.27
N THR A 139 1.68 1.84 -7.10
CA THR A 139 1.07 1.09 -8.18
C THR A 139 0.27 2.05 -9.05
N THR A 140 0.61 2.12 -10.34
CA THR A 140 -0.12 2.93 -11.31
C THR A 140 -1.35 2.15 -11.76
N LEU A 141 -2.56 2.69 -11.58
CA LEU A 141 -3.76 2.06 -12.10
C LEU A 141 -3.70 1.91 -13.63
N LEU A 142 -4.27 0.82 -14.13
CA LEU A 142 -4.53 0.66 -15.55
C LEU A 142 -5.55 1.69 -16.04
N ASP A 143 -5.49 2.00 -17.33
CA ASP A 143 -6.54 2.75 -18.01
C ASP A 143 -7.92 2.08 -17.87
N ALA A 144 -8.97 2.88 -17.94
CA ALA A 144 -10.33 2.36 -18.07
C ALA A 144 -10.45 1.44 -19.30
N ALA A 145 -11.29 0.42 -19.20
CA ALA A 145 -11.49 -0.56 -20.27
C ALA A 145 -11.97 0.12 -21.56
N LYS A 146 -11.26 -0.12 -22.66
CA LYS A 146 -11.58 0.38 -24.01
C LYS A 146 -11.98 -0.79 -24.90
N ALA A 147 -12.95 -0.60 -25.78
CA ALA A 147 -13.35 -1.63 -26.73
C ALA A 147 -12.31 -1.77 -27.87
N PHE A 148 -12.14 -2.98 -28.38
CA PHE A 148 -11.41 -3.23 -29.62
C PHE A 148 -12.24 -4.09 -30.59
N GLU A 149 -11.88 -4.03 -31.86
CA GLU A 149 -12.39 -4.90 -32.93
C GLU A 149 -11.22 -5.36 -33.81
N PHE A 150 -11.11 -6.68 -34.00
CA PHE A 150 -10.26 -7.27 -35.03
C PHE A 150 -11.13 -7.80 -36.15
N LYS A 151 -10.82 -7.45 -37.39
CA LYS A 151 -11.67 -7.81 -38.52
C LYS A 151 -10.84 -8.38 -39.65
N ARG A 152 -11.25 -9.54 -40.16
CA ARG A 152 -10.68 -10.17 -41.35
C ARG A 152 -11.76 -10.43 -42.38
N GLU A 153 -11.56 -9.99 -43.62
CA GLU A 153 -12.52 -10.13 -44.72
C GLU A 153 -11.92 -10.98 -45.85
N GLY A 154 -12.49 -12.17 -46.05
CA GLY A 154 -12.04 -13.11 -47.08
C GLY A 154 -10.56 -13.49 -46.93
N GLY A 155 -9.79 -13.27 -48.00
CA GLY A 155 -8.36 -13.56 -48.06
C GLY A 155 -7.45 -12.46 -47.48
N ASN A 156 -7.99 -11.28 -47.17
CA ASN A 156 -7.20 -10.12 -46.72
C ASN A 156 -6.67 -10.31 -45.31
N ASP A 157 -5.58 -9.61 -44.98
CA ASP A 157 -5.05 -9.56 -43.62
C ASP A 157 -6.01 -8.88 -42.65
N GLY A 158 -5.99 -9.34 -41.40
CA GLY A 158 -6.83 -8.81 -40.34
C GLY A 158 -6.38 -7.41 -39.91
N THR A 159 -7.34 -6.55 -39.62
CA THR A 159 -7.14 -5.16 -39.17
C THR A 159 -7.45 -5.00 -37.68
N GLY A 160 -6.99 -3.89 -37.07
CA GLY A 160 -7.20 -3.59 -35.65
C GLY A 160 -6.20 -4.22 -34.67
N LEU A 161 -5.30 -5.07 -35.15
CA LEU A 161 -4.33 -5.81 -34.32
C LEU A 161 -3.01 -5.06 -34.07
N GLU A 162 -2.70 -4.06 -34.90
CA GLU A 162 -1.39 -3.40 -34.91
C GLU A 162 -1.07 -2.70 -33.59
N GLU A 163 -2.06 -2.06 -32.95
CA GLU A 163 -1.92 -1.38 -31.65
C GLU A 163 -1.28 -2.32 -30.61
N PHE A 164 -1.74 -3.56 -30.58
CA PHE A 164 -1.32 -4.60 -29.63
C PHE A 164 -0.07 -5.36 -30.07
N GLY A 165 0.49 -5.04 -31.24
CA GLY A 165 1.60 -5.78 -31.84
C GLY A 165 1.18 -7.19 -32.26
N LEU A 166 -0.05 -7.37 -32.75
CA LEU A 166 -0.55 -8.65 -33.23
C LEU A 166 -0.75 -8.60 -34.74
N ALA A 167 -0.76 -9.76 -35.39
CA ALA A 167 -1.01 -9.88 -36.82
C ALA A 167 -1.92 -11.08 -37.11
N TRP A 168 -2.82 -10.95 -38.07
CA TRP A 168 -3.72 -12.03 -38.46
C TRP A 168 -3.75 -12.21 -39.97
N THR A 169 -2.86 -13.06 -40.48
CA THR A 169 -2.64 -13.25 -41.93
C THR A 169 -3.27 -14.51 -42.51
N SER A 170 -3.76 -15.40 -41.66
CA SER A 170 -4.34 -16.69 -42.08
C SER A 170 -5.35 -17.23 -41.07
N ASN A 171 -6.18 -18.17 -41.52
CA ASN A 171 -6.97 -19.04 -40.66
C ASN A 171 -6.48 -20.49 -40.82
N THR A 172 -6.72 -21.32 -39.81
CA THR A 172 -6.80 -22.76 -40.02
C THR A 172 -8.15 -23.10 -40.67
N THR A 173 -8.44 -24.39 -40.87
CA THR A 173 -9.76 -24.82 -41.36
C THR A 173 -10.91 -24.37 -40.45
N THR A 174 -10.68 -24.21 -39.14
CA THR A 174 -11.75 -23.97 -38.16
C THR A 174 -11.50 -22.80 -37.19
N HIS A 175 -10.28 -22.25 -37.15
CA HIS A 175 -9.90 -21.20 -36.20
C HIS A 175 -9.11 -20.05 -36.84
N ALA A 176 -9.31 -18.84 -36.31
CA ALA A 176 -8.46 -17.69 -36.58
C ALA A 176 -7.02 -17.95 -36.08
N VAL A 177 -6.01 -17.40 -36.77
CA VAL A 177 -4.61 -17.49 -36.34
C VAL A 177 -4.06 -16.10 -36.07
N ILE A 178 -4.13 -15.68 -34.81
CA ILE A 178 -3.55 -14.42 -34.36
C ILE A 178 -2.10 -14.68 -33.95
N LYS A 179 -1.14 -14.07 -34.64
CA LYS A 179 0.30 -14.27 -34.46
C LYS A 179 0.92 -13.12 -33.67
N LYS A 180 1.97 -13.45 -32.92
CA LYS A 180 2.81 -12.48 -32.23
C LYS A 180 3.61 -11.63 -33.23
N GLY A 181 3.42 -10.32 -33.19
CA GLY A 181 4.36 -9.31 -33.72
C GLY A 181 5.01 -8.45 -32.63
N ALA A 182 4.49 -8.52 -31.40
CA ALA A 182 4.96 -7.82 -30.22
C ALA A 182 6.18 -8.53 -29.61
N ASP A 183 6.86 -7.89 -28.67
CA ASP A 183 8.01 -8.47 -27.96
C ASP A 183 7.59 -9.74 -27.22
N LYS A 184 6.44 -9.66 -26.53
CA LYS A 184 5.81 -10.79 -25.84
C LYS A 184 4.32 -10.87 -26.15
N PHE A 185 3.83 -12.09 -26.28
CA PHE A 185 2.40 -12.40 -26.39
C PHE A 185 2.14 -13.59 -25.48
N VAL A 186 1.17 -13.49 -24.60
CA VAL A 186 0.83 -14.51 -23.61
C VAL A 186 -0.67 -14.74 -23.59
N LYS A 187 -1.07 -15.96 -23.26
CA LYS A 187 -2.44 -16.29 -22.87
C LYS A 187 -2.43 -16.61 -21.38
N PHE A 188 -3.35 -16.04 -20.63
CA PHE A 188 -3.58 -16.47 -19.25
C PHE A 188 -4.56 -17.64 -19.25
N ASP A 189 -4.24 -18.69 -18.48
CA ASP A 189 -5.14 -19.83 -18.29
C ASP A 189 -6.36 -19.47 -17.44
N ASP A 190 -6.21 -18.45 -16.60
CA ASP A 190 -7.24 -17.92 -15.72
C ASP A 190 -7.82 -16.62 -16.28
N ALA A 191 -9.11 -16.64 -16.59
CA ALA A 191 -9.82 -15.48 -17.10
C ALA A 191 -10.07 -14.40 -16.03
N GLU A 192 -9.99 -14.74 -14.74
CA GLU A 192 -10.10 -13.77 -13.63
C GLU A 192 -8.94 -12.78 -13.62
N LYS A 193 -7.87 -13.03 -14.40
CA LYS A 193 -6.78 -12.08 -14.64
C LYS A 193 -7.24 -10.74 -15.18
N TRP A 194 -8.35 -10.70 -15.92
CA TRP A 194 -8.92 -9.45 -16.42
C TRP A 194 -9.37 -8.50 -15.30
N GLU A 195 -9.96 -9.03 -14.23
CA GLU A 195 -10.47 -8.24 -13.10
C GLU A 195 -9.43 -8.07 -11.99
N SER A 196 -8.61 -9.09 -11.75
CA SER A 196 -7.62 -9.09 -10.67
C SER A 196 -6.38 -8.22 -10.96
N ILE A 197 -6.02 -8.04 -12.23
CA ILE A 197 -4.93 -7.14 -12.61
C ILE A 197 -5.49 -5.73 -12.79
N THR A 198 -5.22 -4.86 -11.83
CA THR A 198 -5.72 -3.47 -11.81
C THR A 198 -4.63 -2.42 -11.99
N THR A 199 -3.35 -2.81 -11.97
CA THR A 199 -2.20 -1.90 -12.01
C THR A 199 -1.21 -2.28 -13.11
N LYS A 200 -0.45 -1.30 -13.60
CA LYS A 200 0.55 -1.45 -14.67
C LYS A 200 1.69 -2.36 -14.23
N GLU A 201 2.11 -2.25 -12.98
CA GLU A 201 3.19 -3.04 -12.39
C GLU A 201 2.75 -4.50 -12.24
N ALA A 202 1.51 -4.76 -11.80
CA ALA A 202 0.95 -6.10 -11.74
C ALA A 202 0.79 -6.72 -13.13
N LEU A 203 0.35 -5.93 -14.12
CA LEU A 203 0.25 -6.39 -15.51
C LEU A 203 1.62 -6.78 -16.07
N LYS A 204 2.61 -5.89 -15.91
CA LYS A 204 4.00 -6.16 -16.31
C LYS A 204 4.53 -7.44 -15.65
N ALA A 205 4.39 -7.56 -14.33
CA ALA A 205 4.86 -8.74 -13.60
C ALA A 205 4.17 -10.03 -14.08
N ALA A 206 2.86 -10.00 -14.31
CA ALA A 206 2.10 -11.14 -14.81
C ALA A 206 2.53 -11.55 -16.22
N VAL A 207 2.73 -10.58 -17.12
CA VAL A 207 3.19 -10.84 -18.50
C VAL A 207 4.63 -11.34 -18.50
N ASP A 208 5.53 -10.75 -17.71
CA ASP A 208 6.94 -11.14 -17.63
C ASP A 208 7.12 -12.55 -17.06
N ALA A 209 6.30 -12.95 -16.09
CA ALA A 209 6.31 -14.30 -15.52
C ALA A 209 5.66 -15.36 -16.42
N ALA A 210 4.68 -14.99 -17.24
CA ALA A 210 3.96 -15.93 -18.10
C ALA A 210 4.82 -16.48 -19.25
N THR A 211 4.51 -17.69 -19.70
CA THR A 211 5.15 -18.30 -20.87
C THR A 211 4.63 -17.67 -22.16
N GLY A 212 5.54 -17.23 -23.02
CA GLY A 212 5.19 -16.63 -24.31
C GLY A 212 4.62 -17.64 -25.30
N ILE A 213 3.60 -17.22 -26.05
CA ILE A 213 3.04 -17.94 -27.19
C ILE A 213 3.40 -17.23 -28.50
N THR A 214 3.52 -17.99 -29.57
CA THR A 214 3.78 -17.45 -30.92
C THR A 214 2.50 -17.16 -31.69
N GLU A 215 1.42 -17.86 -31.35
CA GLU A 215 0.13 -17.76 -32.02
C GLU A 215 -1.01 -18.16 -31.06
N PHE A 216 -2.18 -17.57 -31.28
CA PHE A 216 -3.42 -17.85 -30.58
C PHE A 216 -4.46 -18.34 -31.58
N LYS A 217 -5.00 -19.54 -31.34
CA LYS A 217 -5.83 -20.32 -32.28
C LYS A 217 -7.14 -20.84 -31.65
N GLU A 218 -7.69 -20.12 -30.68
CA GLU A 218 -8.86 -20.57 -29.92
C GLU A 218 -10.19 -19.91 -30.37
N ILE A 219 -10.11 -18.91 -31.25
CA ILE A 219 -11.30 -18.26 -31.81
C ILE A 219 -11.72 -19.00 -33.08
N LYS A 220 -12.97 -19.46 -33.11
CA LYS A 220 -13.54 -20.15 -34.28
C LYS A 220 -13.64 -19.20 -35.47
N SER A 221 -13.31 -19.70 -36.67
CA SER A 221 -13.40 -18.96 -37.94
C SER A 221 -14.56 -19.38 -38.83
N THR A 222 -15.33 -20.40 -38.42
CA THR A 222 -16.41 -21.01 -39.23
C THR A 222 -17.80 -20.80 -38.64
N GLU A 223 -17.90 -20.37 -37.38
CA GLU A 223 -19.17 -20.12 -36.70
C GLU A 223 -19.00 -19.04 -35.62
N ASN A 224 -20.12 -18.43 -35.22
CA ASN A 224 -20.15 -17.47 -34.13
C ASN A 224 -19.77 -18.14 -32.80
N GLY A 225 -19.15 -17.37 -31.90
CA GLY A 225 -18.78 -17.83 -30.58
C GLY A 225 -18.76 -16.71 -29.54
N THR A 226 -19.01 -17.10 -28.30
CA THR A 226 -18.77 -16.30 -27.10
C THR A 226 -17.58 -16.88 -26.38
N TYR A 227 -16.73 -16.02 -25.85
CA TYR A 227 -15.44 -16.37 -25.27
C TYR A 227 -15.25 -15.70 -23.92
N ASN A 228 -14.28 -16.21 -23.17
CA ASN A 228 -13.78 -15.60 -21.94
C ASN A 228 -12.26 -15.75 -21.89
N PHE A 229 -11.59 -15.32 -22.97
CA PHE A 229 -10.15 -15.46 -23.10
C PHE A 229 -9.46 -14.18 -22.70
N VAL A 230 -8.43 -14.31 -21.87
CA VAL A 230 -7.58 -13.19 -21.49
C VAL A 230 -6.20 -13.43 -22.05
N VAL A 231 -5.77 -12.53 -22.92
CA VAL A 231 -4.44 -12.53 -23.53
C VAL A 231 -3.77 -11.19 -23.21
N ALA A 232 -2.45 -11.16 -23.26
CA ALA A 232 -1.71 -9.93 -23.02
C ALA A 232 -0.50 -9.83 -23.94
N THR A 233 -0.12 -8.61 -24.26
CA THR A 233 1.05 -8.32 -25.10
C THR A 233 1.97 -7.32 -24.44
N GLN A 234 3.25 -7.41 -24.77
CA GLN A 234 4.25 -6.39 -24.51
C GLN A 234 4.72 -5.86 -25.86
N LYS A 235 4.55 -4.56 -26.11
CA LYS A 235 5.00 -3.86 -27.32
C LYS A 235 5.83 -2.64 -26.92
N GLY A 236 7.14 -2.73 -27.05
CA GLY A 236 8.08 -1.80 -26.44
C GLY A 236 7.91 -1.80 -24.92
N ASP A 237 7.70 -0.61 -24.37
CA ASP A 237 7.49 -0.41 -22.93
C ASP A 237 6.01 -0.50 -22.51
N THR A 238 5.09 -0.69 -23.47
CA THR A 238 3.65 -0.75 -23.18
C THR A 238 3.18 -2.19 -23.07
N TYR A 239 2.40 -2.46 -22.01
CA TYR A 239 1.76 -3.74 -21.77
C TYR A 239 0.25 -3.59 -21.96
N TYR A 240 -0.35 -4.52 -22.69
CA TYR A 240 -1.80 -4.57 -22.91
C TYR A 240 -2.35 -5.86 -22.33
N ILE A 241 -3.51 -5.77 -21.67
CA ILE A 241 -4.33 -6.93 -21.35
C ILE A 241 -5.62 -6.83 -22.17
N LEU A 242 -5.99 -7.90 -22.84
CA LEU A 242 -7.14 -8.00 -23.73
C LEU A 242 -8.06 -9.10 -23.25
N HIS A 243 -9.34 -8.77 -23.10
CA HIS A 243 -10.42 -9.70 -22.82
C HIS A 243 -11.26 -9.90 -24.08
N ILE A 244 -11.07 -11.05 -24.73
CA ILE A 244 -11.81 -11.42 -25.94
C ILE A 244 -13.11 -12.10 -25.52
N THR A 245 -14.24 -11.50 -25.93
CA THR A 245 -15.57 -11.92 -25.49
C THR A 245 -16.42 -12.49 -26.61
N LYS A 246 -16.15 -12.13 -27.87
CA LYS A 246 -17.00 -12.53 -28.99
C LYS A 246 -16.24 -12.71 -30.28
N GLY A 247 -16.71 -13.65 -31.09
CA GLY A 247 -16.33 -13.82 -32.49
C GLY A 247 -17.57 -14.02 -33.34
N GLU A 248 -17.69 -13.26 -34.42
CA GLU A 248 -18.79 -13.33 -35.37
C GLU A 248 -18.25 -13.71 -36.75
N VAL A 249 -18.93 -14.64 -37.40
CA VAL A 249 -18.60 -15.14 -38.73
C VAL A 249 -19.80 -14.92 -39.64
N THR A 250 -19.60 -14.10 -40.66
CA THR A 250 -20.62 -13.83 -41.68
C THR A 250 -20.10 -14.25 -43.04
N SER A 251 -20.95 -14.90 -43.85
CA SER A 251 -20.60 -15.27 -45.22
C SER A 251 -21.44 -14.45 -46.18
N SER A 252 -20.78 -13.85 -47.17
CA SER A 252 -21.40 -13.07 -48.23
C SER A 252 -20.83 -13.46 -49.60
N GLY A 253 -21.36 -12.89 -50.68
CA GLY A 253 -20.81 -13.10 -52.03
C GLY A 253 -19.35 -12.64 -52.18
N ALA A 254 -18.83 -11.83 -51.26
CA ALA A 254 -17.43 -11.37 -51.21
C ALA A 254 -16.51 -12.30 -50.39
N GLY A 255 -17.05 -13.35 -49.76
CA GLY A 255 -16.32 -14.28 -48.90
C GLY A 255 -16.78 -14.27 -47.44
N THR A 256 -15.96 -14.87 -46.57
CA THR A 256 -16.22 -14.95 -45.13
C THR A 256 -15.57 -13.78 -44.40
N THR A 257 -16.36 -13.02 -43.65
CA THR A 257 -15.90 -11.98 -42.73
C THR A 257 -15.94 -12.50 -41.31
N ILE A 258 -14.83 -12.36 -40.59
CA ILE A 258 -14.69 -12.74 -39.20
C ILE A 258 -14.35 -11.49 -38.39
N THR A 259 -15.17 -11.22 -37.38
CA THR A 259 -15.00 -10.08 -36.48
C THR A 259 -14.80 -10.60 -35.06
N ILE A 260 -13.72 -10.20 -34.39
CA ILE A 260 -13.40 -10.56 -33.00
C ILE A 260 -13.48 -9.29 -32.17
N THR A 261 -14.27 -9.30 -31.11
CA THR A 261 -14.45 -8.13 -30.25
C THR A 261 -14.19 -8.43 -28.79
N GLY A 262 -13.87 -7.38 -28.06
CA GLY A 262 -13.53 -7.45 -26.66
C GLY A 262 -13.17 -6.09 -26.09
N GLN A 263 -12.49 -6.12 -24.95
CA GLN A 263 -11.99 -4.93 -24.28
C GLN A 263 -10.51 -5.05 -23.94
N TYR A 264 -9.83 -3.93 -23.76
CA TYR A 264 -8.45 -3.89 -23.31
C TYR A 264 -8.21 -2.81 -22.26
N LYS A 265 -7.15 -3.01 -21.47
CA LYS A 265 -6.58 -2.05 -20.51
C LYS A 265 -5.07 -1.96 -20.75
N MET A 266 -4.43 -0.86 -20.33
CA MET A 266 -2.98 -0.60 -20.46
C MET A 266 -2.45 0.23 -19.31
#